data_AF-A0A9E0RQN3-F1
#
_entry.id   AF-A0A9E0RQN3-F1
#
_cell.length_a   1.000
_cell.length_b   1.000
_cell.length_c   1.000
_cell.angle_alpha   90.00
_cell.angle_beta   90.00
_cell.angle_gamma   90.00
#
_symmetry.space_group_name_H-M   'P 1'
#
loop_
_entity.id
_entity.type
_entity.pdbx_description
1 polymer ?
#
loop_
_entity_poly.entity_id
_entity_poly.type
_entity_poly.pdbx_seq_one_letter_code
_entity_poly.pdbx_strand_id
1 'polypeptide(L)'
;MLTTEAVSQLRPRLSLRGRLYLFSGAILILFAINVGTSLWGSFARNESLIAYQEAVTAAQLTAELEQNLQNKRQQVLVLATLRETTDEPLDAAALGQAFADLEIITERLRQLGGFGGEELEAYYRRLHDSITALLAEWRQFYDGYNEATPLSDVESAVSYNDTQQRLQELDQRQSFVAVQRANAIDATITLTDQITVIGFIASIAITLALVFAMIRSTNASLTRMKRGVERFGSGDLTYRIDAQRDSGEIGDLARTFNEMSTKLQTAIEEMNTARADADSANAAKSMFLANVSHELRTPLNAIIGYSEMLQDELGDGVQIDREQFHHDLATIIFSGKQLLTLINDILDLSKIETGKMQVSREIFSPAGLLVQVCDALSPLLLQNNNRLTLDIDKGNMRD
;
A
#
# COMPACT_ATOMS: atom_id res chain seq x y z
N MET A 1 22.76 -28.66 6.67
CA MET A 1 23.02 -27.21 6.69
C MET A 1 22.84 -26.58 5.29
N LEU A 2 21.82 -26.99 4.53
CA LEU A 2 21.62 -26.58 3.11
C LEU A 2 20.14 -26.33 2.73
N THR A 3 19.22 -26.24 3.70
CA THR A 3 17.77 -26.16 3.41
C THR A 3 17.13 -24.82 3.76
N THR A 4 17.90 -23.85 4.29
CA THR A 4 17.37 -22.53 4.68
C THR A 4 17.55 -21.45 3.62
N GLU A 5 18.41 -21.64 2.61
CA GLU A 5 18.68 -20.63 1.59
C GLU A 5 17.65 -20.61 0.44
N ALA A 6 17.04 -21.76 0.12
CA ALA A 6 16.13 -21.88 -1.02
C ALA A 6 14.73 -21.27 -0.81
N VAL A 7 14.33 -21.01 0.45
CA VAL A 7 13.00 -20.42 0.76
C VAL A 7 13.03 -18.88 0.70
N SER A 8 14.22 -18.27 0.56
CA SER A 8 14.36 -16.81 0.52
C SER A 8 14.09 -16.16 -0.85
N GLN A 9 14.01 -16.95 -1.93
CA GLN A 9 13.97 -16.44 -3.32
C GLN A 9 12.58 -16.36 -3.96
N LEU A 10 11.50 -16.76 -3.27
CA LEU A 10 10.14 -16.86 -3.86
C LEU A 10 9.05 -16.13 -3.07
N ARG A 11 9.36 -14.92 -2.55
CA ARG A 11 8.30 -13.97 -2.18
C ARG A 11 8.33 -12.80 -3.15
N PRO A 12 7.34 -12.65 -4.06
CA PRO A 12 7.15 -11.36 -4.72
C PRO A 12 6.97 -10.33 -3.60
N ARG A 13 8.00 -9.49 -3.40
CA ARG A 13 7.92 -8.40 -2.44
C ARG A 13 6.84 -7.47 -2.99
N LEU A 14 5.71 -7.38 -2.30
CA LEU A 14 4.62 -6.50 -2.71
C LEU A 14 5.05 -5.05 -2.53
N SER A 15 4.61 -4.19 -3.46
CA SER A 15 4.71 -2.75 -3.34
C SER A 15 4.06 -2.25 -2.03
N LEU A 16 4.37 -1.03 -1.58
CA LEU A 16 3.74 -0.46 -0.39
C LEU A 16 2.22 -0.42 -0.57
N ARG A 17 1.73 0.03 -1.74
CA ARG A 17 0.31 0.02 -2.07
C ARG A 17 -0.26 -1.39 -2.13
N GLY A 18 0.46 -2.35 -2.73
CA GLY A 18 0.04 -3.74 -2.81
C GLY A 18 -0.14 -4.38 -1.42
N ARG A 19 0.77 -4.10 -0.49
CA ARG A 19 0.64 -4.49 0.92
C ARG A 19 -0.58 -3.84 1.57
N LEU A 20 -0.78 -2.55 1.37
CA LEU A 20 -1.91 -1.82 1.94
C LEU A 20 -3.25 -2.40 1.46
N TYR A 21 -3.42 -2.59 0.15
CA TYR A 21 -4.64 -3.17 -0.40
C TYR A 21 -4.88 -4.60 0.06
N LEU A 22 -3.84 -5.44 0.13
CA LEU A 22 -3.97 -6.81 0.60
C LEU A 22 -4.39 -6.85 2.08
N PHE A 23 -3.77 -6.04 2.94
CA PHE A 23 -4.15 -5.98 4.35
C PHE A 23 -5.54 -5.39 4.55
N SER A 24 -5.89 -4.30 3.85
CA SER A 24 -7.25 -3.74 3.88
C SER A 24 -8.30 -4.75 3.42
N GLY A 25 -8.03 -5.49 2.34
CA GLY A 25 -8.91 -6.55 1.86
C GLY A 25 -9.06 -7.68 2.87
N ALA A 26 -7.96 -8.13 3.49
CA ALA A 26 -8.00 -9.16 4.52
C ALA A 26 -8.81 -8.74 5.75
N ILE A 27 -8.67 -7.47 6.19
CA ILE A 27 -9.44 -6.91 7.31
C ILE A 27 -10.94 -6.84 6.96
N LEU A 28 -11.29 -6.41 5.75
CA LEU A 28 -12.69 -6.36 5.30
C LEU A 28 -13.32 -7.76 5.22
N ILE A 29 -12.57 -8.75 4.74
CA ILE A 29 -13.05 -10.15 4.71
C ILE A 29 -13.28 -10.67 6.13
N LEU A 30 -12.33 -10.47 7.04
CA LEU A 30 -12.47 -10.84 8.45
C LEU A 30 -13.70 -10.17 9.09
N PHE A 31 -13.90 -8.87 8.82
CA PHE A 31 -15.05 -8.13 9.30
C PHE A 31 -16.37 -8.68 8.73
N ALA A 32 -16.44 -8.95 7.42
CA ALA A 32 -17.63 -9.50 6.78
C ALA A 32 -18.00 -10.87 7.34
N ILE A 33 -17.01 -11.75 7.60
CA ILE A 33 -17.22 -13.06 8.21
C ILE A 33 -17.81 -12.89 9.62
N ASN A 34 -17.23 -12.03 10.46
CA ASN A 34 -17.71 -11.80 11.82
C ASN A 34 -19.13 -11.20 11.87
N VAL A 35 -19.44 -10.28 10.94
CA VAL A 35 -20.79 -9.72 10.82
C VAL A 35 -21.77 -10.80 10.38
N GLY A 36 -21.40 -11.63 9.42
CA GLY A 36 -22.21 -12.75 8.96
C GLY A 36 -22.55 -13.74 10.08
N THR A 37 -21.56 -14.14 10.89
CA THR A 37 -21.78 -15.06 12.02
C THR A 37 -22.68 -14.44 13.09
N SER A 38 -22.51 -13.14 13.37
CA SER A 38 -23.35 -12.41 14.32
C SER A 38 -24.82 -12.31 13.87
N LEU A 39 -25.05 -11.98 12.58
CA LEU A 39 -26.39 -11.91 12.01
C LEU A 39 -27.09 -13.27 12.04
N TRP A 40 -26.35 -14.36 11.80
CA TRP A 40 -26.89 -15.72 11.91
C TRP A 40 -27.36 -16.06 13.33
N GLY A 41 -26.56 -15.72 14.35
CA GLY A 41 -26.94 -15.91 15.76
C GLY A 41 -28.17 -15.10 16.17
N SER A 42 -28.33 -13.90 15.62
CA SER A 42 -29.53 -13.07 15.83
C SER A 42 -30.78 -13.70 15.20
N PHE A 43 -30.66 -14.24 13.98
CA PHE A 43 -31.76 -14.89 13.29
C PHE A 43 -32.29 -16.11 14.06
N ALA A 44 -31.39 -16.98 14.54
CA ALA A 44 -31.76 -18.16 15.33
C ALA A 44 -32.47 -17.80 16.66
N ARG A 45 -32.11 -16.67 17.28
CA ARG A 45 -32.74 -16.16 18.51
C ARG A 45 -34.17 -15.66 18.30
N ASN A 46 -34.47 -15.16 17.09
CA ASN A 46 -35.83 -14.76 16.75
C ASN A 46 -36.74 -15.98 16.56
N GLU A 47 -36.20 -17.07 16.00
CA GLU A 47 -36.94 -18.31 15.81
C GLU A 47 -37.33 -18.99 17.14
N SER A 48 -36.45 -18.98 18.16
CA SER A 48 -36.83 -19.48 19.49
C SER A 48 -37.94 -18.68 20.13
N LEU A 49 -37.93 -17.34 20.02
CA LEU A 49 -38.98 -16.49 20.58
C LEU A 49 -40.36 -16.85 20.02
N ILE A 50 -40.45 -17.14 18.72
CA ILE A 50 -41.70 -17.57 18.07
C ILE A 50 -42.13 -18.93 18.63
N ALA A 51 -41.23 -19.91 18.73
CA ALA A 51 -41.54 -21.23 19.26
C ALA A 51 -42.04 -21.20 20.73
N TYR A 52 -41.46 -20.31 21.55
CA TYR A 52 -41.94 -20.09 22.92
C TYR A 52 -43.34 -19.45 22.95
N GLN A 53 -43.60 -18.45 22.10
CA GLN A 53 -44.91 -17.81 22.02
C GLN A 53 -45.99 -18.82 21.63
N GLU A 54 -45.75 -19.63 20.60
CA GLU A 54 -46.68 -20.69 20.16
C GLU A 54 -46.98 -21.70 21.28
N ALA A 55 -45.95 -22.14 22.01
CA ALA A 55 -46.12 -23.08 23.11
C ALA A 55 -46.96 -22.49 24.27
N VAL A 56 -46.75 -21.22 24.61
CA VAL A 56 -47.53 -20.53 25.66
C VAL A 56 -48.99 -20.35 25.23
N THR A 57 -49.25 -19.93 23.99
CA THR A 57 -50.61 -19.78 23.46
C THR A 57 -51.37 -21.10 23.44
N ALA A 58 -50.72 -22.18 23.01
CA ALA A 58 -51.34 -23.49 22.98
C ALA A 58 -51.61 -24.05 24.40
N ALA A 59 -50.75 -23.77 25.38
CA ALA A 59 -50.99 -24.13 26.78
C ALA A 59 -52.20 -23.36 27.36
N GLN A 60 -52.32 -22.08 27.04
CA GLN A 60 -53.49 -21.28 27.43
C GLN A 60 -54.79 -21.86 26.82
N LEU A 61 -54.80 -22.20 25.53
CA LEU A 61 -55.97 -22.81 24.87
C LEU A 61 -56.35 -24.16 25.49
N THR A 62 -55.36 -24.96 25.87
CA THR A 62 -55.57 -26.26 26.53
C THR A 62 -56.22 -26.09 27.90
N ALA A 63 -55.78 -25.12 28.70
CA ALA A 63 -56.38 -24.80 29.99
C ALA A 63 -57.81 -24.24 29.84
N GLU A 64 -58.06 -23.37 28.84
CA GLU A 64 -59.41 -22.87 28.54
C GLU A 64 -60.35 -24.02 28.12
N LEU A 65 -59.87 -24.97 27.32
CA LEU A 65 -60.64 -26.16 26.93
C LEU A 65 -60.98 -27.04 28.14
N GLU A 66 -60.02 -27.30 29.02
CA GLU A 66 -60.25 -28.09 30.24
C GLU A 66 -61.35 -27.47 31.10
N GLN A 67 -61.25 -26.16 31.34
CA GLN A 67 -62.24 -25.41 32.12
C GLN A 67 -63.63 -25.44 31.47
N ASN A 68 -63.72 -25.22 30.15
CA ASN A 68 -64.99 -25.23 29.45
C ASN A 68 -65.65 -26.62 29.48
N LEU A 69 -64.87 -27.69 29.26
CA LEU A 69 -65.34 -29.06 29.35
C LEU A 69 -65.83 -29.39 30.78
N GLN A 70 -65.09 -28.99 31.80
CA GLN A 70 -65.48 -29.22 33.20
C GLN A 70 -66.77 -28.49 33.56
N ASN A 71 -66.87 -27.21 33.22
CA ASN A 71 -68.07 -26.41 33.45
C ASN A 71 -69.29 -27.01 32.75
N LYS A 72 -69.11 -27.47 31.50
CA LYS A 72 -70.20 -28.12 30.76
C LYS A 72 -70.60 -29.46 31.31
N ARG A 73 -69.65 -30.30 31.72
CA ARG A 73 -69.97 -31.54 32.43
C ARG A 73 -70.80 -31.27 33.68
N GLN A 74 -70.41 -30.30 34.50
CA GLN A 74 -71.16 -29.96 35.72
C GLN A 74 -72.60 -29.52 35.40
N GLN A 75 -72.79 -28.67 34.39
CA GLN A 75 -74.12 -28.23 33.98
C GLN A 75 -74.97 -29.39 33.47
N VAL A 76 -74.41 -30.26 32.63
CA VAL A 76 -75.13 -31.41 32.08
C VAL A 76 -75.53 -32.40 33.18
N LEU A 77 -74.64 -32.67 34.15
CA LEU A 77 -74.97 -33.53 35.29
C LEU A 77 -76.08 -32.94 36.18
N VAL A 78 -76.00 -31.63 36.49
CA VAL A 78 -77.06 -30.95 37.27
C VAL A 78 -78.39 -31.03 36.55
N LEU A 79 -78.42 -30.81 35.24
CA LEU A 79 -79.64 -30.91 34.43
C LEU A 79 -80.15 -32.36 34.36
N ALA A 80 -79.27 -33.36 34.22
CA ALA A 80 -79.66 -34.77 34.24
C ALA A 80 -80.35 -35.14 35.56
N THR A 81 -79.77 -34.72 36.70
CA THR A 81 -80.34 -34.95 38.03
C THR A 81 -81.66 -34.19 38.23
N LEU A 82 -81.77 -32.94 37.76
CA LEU A 82 -83.02 -32.18 37.81
C LEU A 82 -84.10 -32.85 36.96
N ARG A 83 -83.75 -33.33 35.77
CA ARG A 83 -84.69 -34.06 34.91
C ARG A 83 -85.23 -35.33 35.57
N GLU A 84 -84.38 -36.06 36.29
CA GLU A 84 -84.80 -37.24 37.07
C GLU A 84 -85.71 -36.89 38.27
N THR A 85 -85.56 -35.69 38.84
CA THR A 85 -86.22 -35.31 40.11
C THR A 85 -87.44 -34.39 39.97
N THR A 86 -87.50 -33.51 38.98
CA THR A 86 -88.54 -32.47 38.85
C THR A 86 -89.29 -32.44 37.51
N ASP A 87 -88.85 -33.20 36.49
CA ASP A 87 -89.45 -33.27 35.12
C ASP A 87 -89.69 -31.89 34.45
N GLU A 88 -88.97 -30.85 34.87
CA GLU A 88 -89.15 -29.47 34.38
C GLU A 88 -88.47 -29.28 33.01
N PRO A 89 -89.16 -28.72 32.00
CA PRO A 89 -88.60 -28.54 30.66
C PRO A 89 -87.61 -27.36 30.62
N LEU A 90 -86.58 -27.49 29.78
CA LEU A 90 -85.66 -26.39 29.47
C LEU A 90 -86.34 -25.42 28.48
N ASP A 91 -86.21 -24.13 28.73
CA ASP A 91 -86.67 -23.11 27.79
C ASP A 91 -85.75 -23.02 26.54
N ALA A 92 -86.27 -22.40 25.47
CA ALA A 92 -85.55 -22.28 24.21
C ALA A 92 -84.28 -21.41 24.32
N ALA A 93 -84.24 -20.47 25.27
CA ALA A 93 -83.09 -19.60 25.48
C ALA A 93 -81.93 -20.35 26.14
N ALA A 94 -82.21 -21.18 27.13
CA ALA A 94 -81.26 -22.05 27.82
C ALA A 94 -80.70 -23.13 26.89
N LEU A 95 -81.55 -23.75 26.05
CA LEU A 95 -81.10 -24.68 25.00
C LEU A 95 -80.20 -23.98 23.97
N GLY A 96 -80.60 -22.78 23.51
CA GLY A 96 -79.78 -21.97 22.60
C GLY A 96 -78.41 -21.63 23.18
N GLN A 97 -78.37 -21.22 24.45
CA GLN A 97 -77.12 -20.95 25.17
C GLN A 97 -76.25 -22.21 25.31
N ALA A 98 -76.86 -23.36 25.62
CA ALA A 98 -76.13 -24.62 25.73
C ALA A 98 -75.44 -25.00 24.41
N PHE A 99 -76.13 -24.90 23.27
CA PHE A 99 -75.52 -25.16 21.96
C PHE A 99 -74.44 -24.15 21.60
N ALA A 100 -74.64 -22.86 21.89
CA ALA A 100 -73.62 -21.83 21.65
C ALA A 100 -72.34 -22.12 22.43
N ASP A 101 -72.46 -22.59 23.68
CA ASP A 101 -71.29 -22.92 24.48
C ASP A 101 -70.56 -24.20 23.98
N LEU A 102 -71.27 -25.17 23.39
CA LEU A 102 -70.62 -26.32 22.71
C LEU A 102 -69.84 -25.86 21.46
N GLU A 103 -70.35 -24.85 20.75
CA GLU A 103 -69.68 -24.25 19.60
C GLU A 103 -68.40 -23.51 20.02
N ILE A 104 -68.42 -22.81 21.16
CA ILE A 104 -67.20 -22.19 21.74
C ILE A 104 -66.11 -23.24 21.99
N ILE A 105 -66.47 -24.41 22.57
CA ILE A 105 -65.50 -25.50 22.79
C ILE A 105 -64.93 -26.00 21.46
N THR A 106 -65.78 -26.16 20.45
CA THR A 106 -65.38 -26.60 19.10
C THR A 106 -64.42 -25.61 18.45
N GLU A 107 -64.66 -24.30 18.59
CA GLU A 107 -63.80 -23.26 18.03
C GLU A 107 -62.44 -23.21 18.74
N ARG A 108 -62.40 -23.36 20.07
CA ARG A 108 -61.14 -23.43 20.84
C ARG A 108 -60.32 -24.66 20.46
N LEU A 109 -60.97 -25.80 20.26
CA LEU A 109 -60.34 -27.01 19.75
C LEU A 109 -59.73 -26.78 18.37
N ARG A 110 -60.48 -26.14 17.46
CA ARG A 110 -59.98 -25.79 16.12
C ARG A 110 -58.76 -24.86 16.16
N GLN A 111 -58.78 -23.86 17.05
CA GLN A 111 -57.64 -22.96 17.26
C GLN A 111 -56.43 -23.73 17.78
N LEU A 112 -56.61 -24.66 18.71
CA LEU A 112 -55.52 -25.50 19.24
C LEU A 112 -54.86 -26.34 18.15
N GLY A 113 -55.63 -26.82 17.16
CA GLY A 113 -55.09 -27.58 16.02
C GLY A 113 -54.14 -26.80 15.11
N GLY A 114 -54.12 -25.47 15.21
CA GLY A 114 -53.14 -24.62 14.53
C GLY A 114 -51.75 -24.65 15.15
N PHE A 115 -51.60 -25.25 16.34
CA PHE A 115 -50.35 -25.27 17.10
C PHE A 115 -49.80 -26.70 17.22
N GLY A 116 -48.48 -26.84 17.17
CA GLY A 116 -47.78 -28.08 17.57
C GLY A 116 -47.09 -28.89 16.47
N GLY A 117 -47.24 -28.52 15.19
CA GLY A 117 -46.52 -29.14 14.07
C GLY A 117 -46.76 -30.66 13.93
N GLU A 118 -45.95 -31.33 13.09
CA GLU A 118 -46.13 -32.76 12.76
C GLU A 118 -46.04 -33.69 13.99
N GLU A 119 -45.25 -33.35 14.99
CA GLU A 119 -45.03 -34.19 16.18
C GLU A 119 -46.27 -34.29 17.09
N LEU A 120 -47.16 -33.28 17.07
CA LEU A 120 -48.35 -33.22 17.91
C LEU A 120 -49.64 -33.56 17.15
N GLU A 121 -49.60 -33.66 15.82
CA GLU A 121 -50.79 -33.90 14.99
C GLU A 121 -51.55 -35.18 15.41
N ALA A 122 -50.84 -36.26 15.71
CA ALA A 122 -51.46 -37.52 16.12
C ALA A 122 -52.10 -37.46 17.52
N TYR A 123 -51.60 -36.60 18.42
CA TYR A 123 -52.18 -36.37 19.74
C TYR A 123 -53.39 -35.46 19.62
N TYR A 124 -53.26 -34.38 18.83
CA TYR A 124 -54.35 -33.47 18.54
C TYR A 124 -55.52 -34.18 17.86
N ARG A 125 -55.27 -35.04 16.85
CA ARG A 125 -56.35 -35.79 16.16
C ARG A 125 -57.11 -36.70 17.12
N ARG A 126 -56.38 -37.41 18.00
CA ARG A 126 -56.99 -38.24 19.05
C ARG A 126 -57.82 -37.42 20.03
N LEU A 127 -57.33 -36.26 20.45
CA LEU A 127 -58.08 -35.33 21.30
C LEU A 127 -59.32 -34.80 20.59
N HIS A 128 -59.17 -34.42 19.31
CA HIS A 128 -60.24 -33.88 18.48
C HIS A 128 -61.39 -34.88 18.36
N ASP A 129 -61.08 -36.13 17.97
CA ASP A 129 -62.08 -37.19 17.84
C ASP A 129 -62.84 -37.43 19.17
N SER A 130 -62.11 -37.42 20.30
CA SER A 130 -62.69 -37.60 21.64
C SER A 130 -63.60 -36.45 22.07
N ILE A 131 -63.16 -35.20 21.88
CA ILE A 131 -63.99 -34.02 22.20
C ILE A 131 -65.21 -33.98 21.28
N THR A 132 -65.06 -34.25 19.98
CA THR A 132 -66.20 -34.28 19.05
C THR A 132 -67.23 -35.34 19.45
N ALA A 133 -66.79 -36.52 19.87
CA ALA A 133 -67.69 -37.56 20.37
C ALA A 133 -68.42 -37.11 21.65
N LEU A 134 -67.70 -36.55 22.63
CA LEU A 134 -68.28 -36.04 23.87
C LEU A 134 -69.28 -34.90 23.65
N LEU A 135 -68.97 -33.96 22.76
CA LEU A 135 -69.88 -32.87 22.39
C LEU A 135 -71.12 -33.39 21.68
N ALA A 136 -71.00 -34.46 20.88
CA ALA A 136 -72.15 -35.11 20.24
C ALA A 136 -73.06 -35.79 21.28
N GLU A 137 -72.50 -36.45 22.30
CA GLU A 137 -73.26 -37.02 23.42
C GLU A 137 -74.03 -35.93 24.19
N TRP A 138 -73.38 -34.81 24.52
CA TRP A 138 -74.03 -33.68 25.18
C TRP A 138 -75.10 -33.02 24.31
N ARG A 139 -74.84 -32.89 23.01
CA ARG A 139 -75.83 -32.37 22.05
C ARG A 139 -77.07 -33.25 22.02
N GLN A 140 -76.90 -34.58 21.95
CA GLN A 140 -78.01 -35.52 21.97
C GLN A 140 -78.81 -35.46 23.28
N PHE A 141 -78.13 -35.23 24.42
CA PHE A 141 -78.81 -34.99 25.70
C PHE A 141 -79.68 -33.73 25.69
N TYR A 142 -79.17 -32.61 25.17
CA TYR A 142 -79.95 -31.38 25.06
C TYR A 142 -81.12 -31.50 24.08
N ASP A 143 -80.91 -32.14 22.93
CA ASP A 143 -81.97 -32.40 21.94
C ASP A 143 -83.09 -33.28 22.53
N GLY A 144 -82.72 -34.31 23.27
CA GLY A 144 -83.65 -35.24 23.92
C GLY A 144 -84.23 -34.76 25.25
N TYR A 145 -83.77 -33.63 25.81
CA TYR A 145 -84.11 -33.20 27.17
C TYR A 145 -85.61 -32.98 27.37
N ASN A 146 -86.26 -32.32 26.41
CA ASN A 146 -87.69 -32.00 26.46
C ASN A 146 -88.56 -33.11 25.83
N GLU A 147 -87.96 -34.16 25.28
CA GLU A 147 -88.67 -35.28 24.65
C GLU A 147 -88.92 -36.41 25.66
N ALA A 148 -89.89 -37.29 25.37
CA ALA A 148 -90.18 -38.47 26.20
C ALA A 148 -89.25 -39.67 25.89
N THR A 149 -88.07 -39.37 25.33
CA THR A 149 -87.09 -40.34 24.82
C THR A 149 -86.09 -40.67 25.94
N PRO A 150 -85.58 -41.93 26.05
CA PRO A 150 -84.51 -42.24 26.99
C PRO A 150 -83.30 -41.32 26.75
N LEU A 151 -82.90 -40.57 27.77
CA LEU A 151 -81.73 -39.71 27.71
C LEU A 151 -80.48 -40.58 27.57
N SER A 152 -79.49 -40.07 26.81
CA SER A 152 -78.17 -40.66 26.74
C SER A 152 -77.58 -40.81 28.15
N ASP A 153 -76.78 -41.86 28.40
CA ASP A 153 -76.08 -42.08 29.67
C ASP A 153 -74.92 -41.08 29.83
N VAL A 154 -75.28 -39.83 30.11
CA VAL A 154 -74.32 -38.73 30.32
C VAL A 154 -73.80 -38.69 31.76
N GLU A 155 -74.37 -39.52 32.64
CA GLU A 155 -73.85 -39.73 34.00
C GLU A 155 -72.56 -40.58 33.98
N SER A 156 -72.41 -41.45 32.99
CA SER A 156 -71.17 -42.17 32.73
C SER A 156 -69.99 -41.23 32.58
N ALA A 157 -69.01 -41.40 33.47
CA ALA A 157 -67.78 -40.62 33.46
C ALA A 157 -66.82 -41.01 32.32
N VAL A 158 -67.11 -42.06 31.55
CA VAL A 158 -66.14 -42.71 30.65
C VAL A 158 -65.67 -41.77 29.53
N SER A 159 -66.59 -41.21 28.73
CA SER A 159 -66.24 -40.34 27.59
C SER A 159 -65.55 -39.05 28.03
N TYR A 160 -65.98 -38.48 29.15
CA TYR A 160 -65.30 -37.30 29.71
C TYR A 160 -63.91 -37.64 30.25
N ASN A 161 -63.76 -38.73 31.00
CA ASN A 161 -62.47 -39.09 31.58
C ASN A 161 -61.46 -39.45 30.47
N ASP A 162 -61.88 -40.13 29.40
CA ASP A 162 -61.04 -40.39 28.22
C ASP A 162 -60.62 -39.07 27.54
N THR A 163 -61.56 -38.13 27.39
CA THR A 163 -61.26 -36.80 26.84
C THR A 163 -60.28 -36.02 27.72
N GLN A 164 -60.48 -36.02 29.03
CA GLN A 164 -59.59 -35.37 29.99
C GLN A 164 -58.19 -35.99 29.97
N GLN A 165 -58.10 -37.32 29.88
CA GLN A 165 -56.83 -38.01 29.76
C GLN A 165 -56.10 -37.61 28.47
N ARG A 166 -56.78 -37.56 27.32
CA ARG A 166 -56.17 -37.13 26.04
C ARG A 166 -55.74 -35.68 26.06
N LEU A 167 -56.49 -34.81 26.73
CA LEU A 167 -56.15 -33.40 26.90
C LEU A 167 -54.87 -33.26 27.73
N GLN A 168 -54.76 -34.01 28.82
CA GLN A 168 -53.54 -34.08 29.64
C GLN A 168 -52.36 -34.69 28.87
N GLU A 169 -52.57 -35.74 28.08
CA GLU A 169 -51.52 -36.32 27.22
C GLU A 169 -51.00 -35.30 26.20
N LEU A 170 -51.89 -34.51 25.60
CA LEU A 170 -51.50 -33.44 24.67
C LEU A 170 -50.72 -32.35 25.40
N ASP A 171 -51.19 -31.86 26.55
CA ASP A 171 -50.52 -30.82 27.35
C ASP A 171 -49.10 -31.25 27.79
N GLN A 172 -48.99 -32.48 28.30
CA GLN A 172 -47.70 -33.06 28.68
C GLN A 172 -46.77 -33.20 27.49
N ARG A 173 -47.28 -33.64 26.33
CA ARG A 173 -46.45 -33.80 25.14
C ARG A 173 -46.02 -32.45 24.57
N GLN A 174 -46.91 -31.46 24.59
CA GLN A 174 -46.65 -30.12 24.10
C GLN A 174 -45.61 -29.39 24.96
N SER A 175 -45.74 -29.47 26.29
CA SER A 175 -44.74 -28.91 27.21
C SER A 175 -43.37 -29.58 27.05
N PHE A 176 -43.34 -30.91 26.86
CA PHE A 176 -42.10 -31.64 26.57
C PHE A 176 -41.43 -31.16 25.27
N VAL A 177 -42.19 -31.09 24.17
CA VAL A 177 -41.68 -30.64 22.86
C VAL A 177 -41.19 -29.19 22.93
N ALA A 178 -41.92 -28.31 23.61
CA ALA A 178 -41.54 -26.92 23.81
C ALA A 178 -40.21 -26.78 24.56
N VAL A 179 -40.03 -27.50 25.67
CA VAL A 179 -38.78 -27.51 26.45
C VAL A 179 -37.62 -28.11 25.66
N GLN A 180 -37.87 -29.17 24.87
CA GLN A 180 -36.83 -29.77 24.04
C GLN A 180 -36.36 -28.83 22.93
N ARG A 181 -37.29 -28.18 22.22
CA ARG A 181 -36.98 -27.17 21.18
C ARG A 181 -36.25 -25.97 21.77
N ALA A 182 -36.73 -25.45 22.90
CA ALA A 182 -36.07 -24.40 23.67
C ALA A 182 -34.61 -24.74 23.99
N ASN A 183 -34.36 -25.89 24.62
CA ASN A 183 -33.02 -26.32 25.01
C ASN A 183 -32.10 -26.52 23.80
N ALA A 184 -32.61 -27.08 22.70
CA ALA A 184 -31.84 -27.28 21.48
C ALA A 184 -31.44 -25.95 20.82
N ILE A 185 -32.36 -24.98 20.79
CA ILE A 185 -32.07 -23.66 20.23
C ILE A 185 -31.11 -22.88 21.14
N ASP A 186 -31.30 -22.91 22.47
CA ASP A 186 -30.40 -22.25 23.42
C ASP A 186 -28.97 -22.82 23.39
N ALA A 187 -28.82 -24.14 23.26
CA ALA A 187 -27.51 -24.78 23.09
C ALA A 187 -26.84 -24.32 21.78
N THR A 188 -27.62 -24.15 20.70
CA THR A 188 -27.11 -23.68 19.41
C THR A 188 -26.73 -22.20 19.47
N ILE A 189 -27.52 -21.36 20.14
CA ILE A 189 -27.26 -19.93 20.33
C ILE A 189 -25.98 -19.74 21.15
N THR A 190 -25.84 -20.43 22.28
CA THR A 190 -24.66 -20.28 23.15
C THR A 190 -23.36 -20.68 22.46
N LEU A 191 -23.36 -21.76 21.67
CA LEU A 191 -22.21 -22.13 20.84
C LEU A 191 -21.91 -21.08 19.76
N THR A 192 -22.93 -20.57 19.08
CA THR A 192 -22.77 -19.55 18.03
C THR A 192 -22.25 -18.23 18.60
N ASP A 193 -22.74 -17.81 19.77
CA ASP A 193 -22.28 -16.61 20.48
C ASP A 193 -20.80 -16.76 20.90
N GLN A 194 -20.40 -17.92 21.43
CA GLN A 194 -19.00 -18.19 21.78
C GLN A 194 -18.08 -18.16 20.55
N ILE A 195 -18.47 -18.83 19.46
CA ILE A 195 -17.71 -18.82 18.20
C ILE A 195 -17.59 -17.38 17.68
N THR A 196 -18.65 -16.59 17.74
CA THR A 196 -18.65 -15.20 17.29
C THR A 196 -17.69 -14.35 18.13
N VAL A 197 -17.74 -14.44 19.47
CA VAL A 197 -16.82 -13.71 20.35
C VAL A 197 -15.37 -14.11 20.12
N ILE A 198 -15.07 -15.40 20.03
CA ILE A 198 -13.72 -15.91 19.74
C ILE A 198 -13.26 -15.43 18.36
N GLY A 199 -14.14 -15.47 17.36
CA GLY A 199 -13.89 -14.96 16.01
C GLY A 199 -13.54 -13.47 15.99
N PHE A 200 -14.28 -12.64 16.73
CA PHE A 200 -13.97 -11.22 16.89
C PHE A 200 -12.60 -11.01 17.55
N ILE A 201 -12.31 -11.68 18.68
CA ILE A 201 -11.02 -11.53 19.37
C ILE A 201 -9.87 -11.98 18.46
N ALA A 202 -10.00 -13.12 17.78
CA ALA A 202 -9.01 -13.63 16.85
C ALA A 202 -8.80 -12.66 15.67
N SER A 203 -9.88 -12.11 15.10
CA SER A 203 -9.79 -11.13 14.01
C SER A 203 -9.08 -9.84 14.44
N ILE A 204 -9.29 -9.36 15.66
CA ILE A 204 -8.60 -8.21 16.23
C ILE A 204 -7.12 -8.53 16.39
N ALA A 205 -6.78 -9.69 16.96
CA ALA A 205 -5.39 -10.12 17.14
C ALA A 205 -4.65 -10.26 15.80
N ILE A 206 -5.29 -10.88 14.80
CA ILE A 206 -4.74 -11.01 13.43
C ILE A 206 -4.56 -9.63 12.81
N THR A 207 -5.57 -8.75 12.90
CA THR A 207 -5.50 -7.38 12.36
C THR A 207 -4.34 -6.60 12.98
N LEU A 208 -4.19 -6.64 14.30
CA LEU A 208 -3.07 -6.00 15.00
C LEU A 208 -1.72 -6.59 14.58
N ALA A 209 -1.61 -7.91 14.43
CA ALA A 209 -0.39 -8.56 13.97
C ALA A 209 -0.02 -8.15 12.54
N LEU A 210 -1.00 -8.08 11.63
CA LEU A 210 -0.80 -7.63 10.24
C LEU A 210 -0.36 -6.16 10.19
N VAL A 211 -1.03 -5.28 10.93
CA VAL A 211 -0.67 -3.86 11.03
C VAL A 211 0.74 -3.69 11.61
N PHE A 212 1.07 -4.40 12.69
CA PHE A 212 2.40 -4.37 13.29
C PHE A 212 3.48 -4.85 12.31
N ALA A 213 3.23 -5.95 11.59
CA ALA A 213 4.14 -6.46 10.57
C ALA A 213 4.34 -5.44 9.43
N MET A 214 3.26 -4.77 8.99
CA MET A 214 3.33 -3.70 7.98
C MET A 214 4.21 -2.55 8.46
N ILE A 215 3.93 -2.01 9.65
CA ILE A 215 4.70 -0.90 10.25
C ILE A 215 6.17 -1.27 10.38
N ARG A 216 6.48 -2.45 10.93
CA ARG A 216 7.86 -2.91 11.10
C ARG A 216 8.60 -3.00 9.77
N SER A 217 7.94 -3.54 8.74
CA SER A 217 8.55 -3.67 7.41
C SER A 217 8.81 -2.30 6.75
N THR A 218 7.83 -1.39 6.80
CA THR A 218 7.94 -0.05 6.20
C THR A 218 8.97 0.81 6.92
N ASN A 219 8.97 0.82 8.26
CA ASN A 219 9.96 1.57 9.03
C ASN A 219 11.38 1.09 8.79
N ALA A 220 11.58 -0.22 8.63
CA ALA A 220 12.90 -0.76 8.30
C ALA A 220 13.39 -0.25 6.94
N SER A 221 12.51 -0.18 5.93
CA SER A 221 12.85 0.34 4.60
C SER A 221 13.12 1.84 4.60
N LEU A 222 12.28 2.64 5.28
CA LEU A 222 12.49 4.08 5.43
C LEU A 222 13.79 4.40 6.19
N THR A 223 14.13 3.63 7.22
CA THR A 223 15.38 3.84 7.97
C THR A 223 16.60 3.58 7.10
N ARG A 224 16.56 2.58 6.20
CA ARG A 224 17.65 2.33 5.24
C ARG A 224 17.78 3.47 4.24
N MET A 225 16.65 3.94 3.70
CA MET A 225 16.63 5.09 2.79
C MET A 225 17.23 6.32 3.46
N LYS A 226 16.77 6.65 4.67
CA LYS A 226 17.30 7.75 5.48
C LYS A 226 18.81 7.65 5.65
N ARG A 227 19.34 6.49 6.06
CA ARG A 227 20.79 6.30 6.20
C ARG A 227 21.53 6.49 4.88
N GLY A 228 20.97 6.03 3.77
CA GLY A 228 21.59 6.21 2.45
C GLY A 228 21.69 7.67 2.05
N VAL A 229 20.61 8.43 2.29
CA VAL A 229 20.58 9.89 2.06
C VAL A 229 21.53 10.62 3.00
N GLU A 230 21.58 10.26 4.29
CA GLU A 230 22.51 10.86 5.26
C GLU A 230 23.98 10.62 4.90
N ARG A 231 24.33 9.39 4.49
CA ARG A 231 25.69 9.08 4.03
C ARG A 231 26.06 9.88 2.79
N PHE A 232 25.17 9.93 1.81
CA PHE A 232 25.37 10.74 0.62
C PHE A 232 25.54 12.24 0.96
N GLY A 233 24.69 12.78 1.83
CA GLY A 233 24.78 14.15 2.32
C GLY A 233 26.04 14.45 3.14
N SER A 234 26.64 13.44 3.76
CA SER A 234 27.93 13.56 4.46
C SER A 234 29.16 13.55 3.55
N GLY A 235 28.98 13.42 2.23
CA GLY A 235 30.05 13.43 1.23
C GLY A 235 30.44 12.05 0.68
N ASP A 236 29.84 10.96 1.19
CA ASP A 236 30.04 9.61 0.63
C ASP A 236 29.16 9.43 -0.62
N LEU A 237 29.62 10.00 -1.74
CA LEU A 237 28.95 9.91 -3.03
C LEU A 237 29.04 8.51 -3.67
N THR A 238 29.80 7.58 -3.07
CA THR A 238 29.97 6.21 -3.59
C THR A 238 28.90 5.26 -3.05
N TYR A 239 28.27 5.61 -1.93
CA TYR A 239 27.25 4.79 -1.32
C TYR A 239 26.04 4.64 -2.26
N ARG A 240 25.53 3.41 -2.39
CA ARG A 240 24.33 3.08 -3.16
C ARG A 240 23.34 2.36 -2.26
N ILE A 241 22.08 2.73 -2.40
CA ILE A 241 20.98 2.09 -1.67
C ILE A 241 20.64 0.79 -2.39
N ASP A 242 20.57 -0.33 -1.66
CA ASP A 242 20.19 -1.63 -2.21
C ASP A 242 18.73 -1.62 -2.69
N ALA A 243 18.55 -1.41 -4.00
CA ALA A 243 17.26 -1.33 -4.66
C ALA A 243 16.61 -2.71 -4.94
N GLN A 244 17.32 -3.81 -4.66
CA GLN A 244 16.77 -5.17 -4.77
C GLN A 244 16.10 -5.60 -3.45
N ARG A 245 16.47 -4.95 -2.33
CA ARG A 245 15.92 -5.21 -1.00
C ARG A 245 14.44 -4.87 -0.87
N ASP A 246 14.04 -3.78 -1.50
CA ASP A 246 12.69 -3.25 -1.47
C ASP A 246 12.11 -3.24 -2.88
N SER A 247 10.80 -3.40 -3.00
CA SER A 247 10.10 -3.46 -4.28
C SER A 247 8.98 -2.42 -4.35
N GLY A 248 8.45 -2.23 -5.56
CA GLY A 248 7.47 -1.17 -5.82
C GLY A 248 8.07 0.19 -5.55
N GLU A 249 7.29 1.07 -4.92
CA GLU A 249 7.57 2.50 -4.80
C GLU A 249 8.88 2.80 -4.04
N ILE A 250 9.21 1.99 -3.03
CA ILE A 250 10.46 2.17 -2.25
C ILE A 250 11.68 1.71 -3.07
N GLY A 251 11.53 0.63 -3.84
CA GLY A 251 12.59 0.17 -4.74
C GLY A 251 12.82 1.14 -5.90
N ASP A 252 11.74 1.71 -6.45
CA ASP A 252 11.81 2.78 -7.46
C ASP A 252 12.54 4.01 -6.92
N LEU A 253 12.19 4.47 -5.71
CA LEU A 253 12.87 5.58 -5.07
C LEU A 253 14.37 5.32 -4.86
N ALA A 254 14.75 4.08 -4.49
CA ALA A 254 16.15 3.70 -4.35
C ALA A 254 16.90 3.72 -5.69
N ARG A 255 16.27 3.26 -6.78
CA ARG A 255 16.85 3.35 -8.13
C ARG A 255 17.05 4.80 -8.56
N THR A 256 16.01 5.62 -8.47
CA THR A 256 16.08 7.04 -8.84
C THR A 256 17.13 7.79 -8.01
N PHE A 257 17.24 7.49 -6.72
CA PHE A 257 18.29 8.05 -5.87
C PHE A 257 19.69 7.63 -6.34
N ASN A 258 19.92 6.35 -6.65
CA ASN A 258 21.20 5.86 -7.13
C ASN A 258 21.59 6.47 -8.50
N GLU A 259 20.62 6.67 -9.38
CA GLU A 259 20.82 7.37 -10.67
C GLU A 259 21.23 8.83 -10.45
N MET A 260 20.53 9.55 -9.57
CA MET A 260 20.86 10.93 -9.20
C MET A 260 22.27 11.01 -8.59
N SER A 261 22.60 10.09 -7.68
CA SER A 261 23.91 10.00 -7.03
C SER A 261 25.04 9.81 -8.05
N THR A 262 24.82 8.95 -9.05
CA THR A 262 25.77 8.71 -10.13
C THR A 262 25.96 9.94 -11.02
N LYS A 263 24.87 10.61 -11.42
CA LYS A 263 24.94 11.85 -12.20
C LYS A 263 25.69 12.96 -11.46
N LEU A 264 25.46 13.10 -10.15
CA LEU A 264 26.15 14.11 -9.35
C LEU A 264 27.65 13.81 -9.25
N GLN A 265 28.01 12.55 -9.04
CA GLN A 265 29.41 12.13 -9.00
C GLN A 265 30.13 12.48 -10.32
N THR A 266 29.54 12.10 -11.46
CA THR A 266 30.12 12.42 -12.78
C THR A 266 30.25 13.93 -13.00
N ALA A 267 29.23 14.72 -12.63
CA ALA A 267 29.27 16.17 -12.77
C ALA A 267 30.39 16.82 -11.91
N ILE A 268 30.64 16.29 -10.71
CA ILE A 268 31.73 16.76 -9.84
C ILE A 268 33.10 16.40 -10.43
N GLU A 269 33.25 15.19 -10.97
CA GLU A 269 34.49 14.75 -11.63
C GLU A 269 34.80 15.61 -12.87
N GLU A 270 33.80 15.87 -13.72
CA GLU A 270 33.91 16.76 -14.87
C GLU A 270 34.26 18.20 -14.47
N MET A 271 33.59 18.74 -13.45
CA MET A 271 33.87 20.07 -12.91
C MET A 271 35.30 20.18 -12.39
N ASN A 272 35.78 19.18 -11.65
CA ASN A 272 37.14 19.17 -11.12
C ASN A 272 38.19 19.09 -12.23
N THR A 273 37.92 18.30 -13.27
CA THR A 273 38.80 18.19 -14.45
C THR A 273 38.87 19.52 -15.21
N ALA A 274 37.71 20.11 -15.53
CA ALA A 274 37.65 21.41 -16.20
C ALA A 274 38.33 22.52 -15.38
N ARG A 275 38.19 22.49 -14.06
CA ARG A 275 38.89 23.41 -13.16
C ARG A 275 40.40 23.22 -13.21
N ALA A 276 40.89 21.99 -13.15
CA ALA A 276 42.31 21.70 -13.22
C ALA A 276 42.93 22.17 -14.56
N ASP A 277 42.21 21.97 -15.67
CA ASP A 277 42.63 22.46 -16.99
C ASP A 277 42.68 23.99 -17.04
N ALA A 278 41.66 24.66 -16.47
CA ALA A 278 41.64 26.12 -16.38
C ALA A 278 42.77 26.68 -15.51
N ASP A 279 43.04 26.05 -14.37
CA ASP A 279 44.12 26.42 -13.46
C ASP A 279 45.50 26.23 -14.13
N SER A 280 45.68 25.14 -14.87
CA SER A 280 46.88 24.86 -15.67
C SER A 280 47.10 25.90 -16.77
N ALA A 281 46.05 26.22 -17.55
CA ALA A 281 46.11 27.24 -18.58
C ALA A 281 46.42 28.63 -18.00
N ASN A 282 45.84 28.97 -16.85
CA ASN A 282 46.11 30.23 -16.17
C ASN A 282 47.56 30.30 -15.67
N ALA A 283 48.09 29.21 -15.10
CA ALA A 283 49.50 29.14 -14.70
C ALA A 283 50.45 29.30 -15.89
N ALA A 284 50.17 28.64 -17.02
CA ALA A 284 50.95 28.78 -18.25
C ALA A 284 50.94 30.23 -18.76
N LYS A 285 49.79 30.89 -18.75
CA LYS A 285 49.65 32.30 -19.11
C LYS A 285 50.46 33.22 -18.17
N SER A 286 50.40 32.98 -16.87
CA SER A 286 51.19 33.75 -15.89
C SER A 286 52.69 33.58 -16.12
N MET A 287 53.17 32.36 -16.35
CA MET A 287 54.57 32.08 -16.67
C MET A 287 55.00 32.78 -17.96
N PHE A 288 54.18 32.71 -19.02
CA PHE A 288 54.45 33.39 -20.28
C PHE A 288 54.59 34.92 -20.09
N LEU A 289 53.64 35.56 -19.39
CA LEU A 289 53.69 37.01 -19.15
C LEU A 289 54.91 37.42 -18.30
N ALA A 290 55.26 36.64 -17.29
CA ALA A 290 56.44 36.89 -16.47
C ALA A 290 57.73 36.79 -17.30
N ASN A 291 57.85 35.76 -18.13
CA ASN A 291 59.01 35.57 -19.02
C ASN A 291 59.10 36.70 -20.04
N VAL A 292 58.00 37.04 -20.73
CA VAL A 292 57.96 38.16 -21.68
C VAL A 292 58.38 39.48 -21.01
N SER A 293 57.87 39.76 -19.80
CA SER A 293 58.26 40.97 -19.08
C SER A 293 59.76 41.02 -18.77
N HIS A 294 60.36 39.89 -18.40
CA HIS A 294 61.79 39.80 -18.12
C HIS A 294 62.64 39.99 -19.38
N GLU A 295 62.27 39.31 -20.46
CA GLU A 295 62.97 39.38 -21.76
C GLU A 295 62.85 40.77 -22.40
N LEU A 296 61.76 41.52 -22.16
CA LEU A 296 61.63 42.91 -22.61
C LEU A 296 62.51 43.87 -21.79
N ARG A 297 62.60 43.67 -20.47
CA ARG A 297 63.32 44.58 -19.56
C ARG A 297 64.83 44.60 -19.80
N THR A 298 65.43 43.45 -20.09
CA THR A 298 66.89 43.32 -20.26
C THR A 298 67.45 44.18 -21.40
N PRO A 299 66.98 44.07 -22.66
CA PRO A 299 67.46 44.92 -23.76
C PRO A 299 67.04 46.38 -23.57
N LEU A 300 65.87 46.65 -22.98
CA LEU A 300 65.44 48.03 -22.70
C LEU A 300 66.37 48.73 -21.70
N ASN A 301 66.74 48.04 -20.62
CA ASN A 301 67.69 48.57 -19.63
C ASN A 301 69.08 48.75 -20.22
N ALA A 302 69.52 47.88 -21.14
CA ALA A 302 70.78 48.07 -21.86
C ALA A 302 70.71 49.34 -22.74
N ILE A 303 69.64 49.54 -23.51
CA ILE A 303 69.45 50.76 -24.32
C ILE A 303 69.52 52.02 -23.45
N ILE A 304 68.78 52.04 -22.33
CA ILE A 304 68.74 53.19 -21.43
C ILE A 304 70.12 53.41 -20.80
N GLY A 305 70.72 52.39 -20.20
CA GLY A 305 71.98 52.52 -19.46
C GLY A 305 73.16 52.94 -20.35
N TYR A 306 73.31 52.34 -21.54
CA TYR A 306 74.35 52.77 -22.48
C TYR A 306 74.07 54.17 -23.05
N SER A 307 72.79 54.55 -23.22
CA SER A 307 72.46 55.92 -23.67
C SER A 307 72.77 56.96 -22.60
N GLU A 308 72.52 56.66 -21.32
CA GLU A 308 72.88 57.51 -20.18
C GLU A 308 74.40 57.64 -20.05
N MET A 309 75.16 56.55 -20.17
CA MET A 309 76.63 56.58 -20.17
C MET A 309 77.18 57.48 -21.29
N LEU A 310 76.67 57.34 -22.52
CA LEU A 310 77.05 58.21 -23.64
C LEU A 310 76.70 59.68 -23.39
N GLN A 311 75.58 59.95 -22.70
CA GLN A 311 75.15 61.30 -22.35
C GLN A 311 76.09 61.94 -21.31
N ASP A 312 76.48 61.19 -20.28
CA ASP A 312 77.41 61.63 -19.23
C ASP A 312 78.81 61.90 -19.82
N GLU A 313 79.33 61.00 -20.66
CA GLU A 313 80.62 61.18 -21.35
C GLU A 313 80.68 62.45 -22.22
N LEU A 314 79.54 62.84 -22.83
CA LEU A 314 79.44 64.09 -23.60
C LEU A 314 79.36 65.34 -22.71
N GLY A 315 78.89 65.20 -21.46
CA GLY A 315 78.68 66.30 -20.51
C GLY A 315 79.92 66.65 -19.66
N ASP A 316 80.81 65.69 -19.41
CA ASP A 316 81.92 65.83 -18.45
C ASP A 316 83.15 66.60 -18.98
N GLY A 317 83.15 67.04 -20.25
CA GLY A 317 84.21 67.88 -20.82
C GLY A 317 85.59 67.20 -20.95
N VAL A 318 85.66 65.88 -20.77
CA VAL A 318 86.84 65.04 -20.96
C VAL A 318 86.98 64.66 -22.45
N GLN A 319 88.20 64.31 -22.88
CA GLN A 319 88.43 63.80 -24.24
C GLN A 319 87.67 62.47 -24.45
N ILE A 320 86.67 62.48 -25.35
CA ILE A 320 85.84 61.32 -25.68
C ILE A 320 86.71 60.18 -26.20
N ASP A 321 86.64 59.01 -25.56
CA ASP A 321 87.17 57.77 -26.11
C ASP A 321 86.26 57.28 -27.24
N ARG A 322 86.72 57.47 -28.48
CA ARG A 322 85.93 57.11 -29.67
C ARG A 322 85.67 55.62 -29.80
N GLU A 323 86.55 54.76 -29.28
CA GLU A 323 86.36 53.31 -29.38
C GLU A 323 85.25 52.86 -28.42
N GLN A 324 85.28 53.35 -27.17
CA GLN A 324 84.24 53.11 -26.18
C GLN A 324 82.88 53.69 -26.62
N PHE A 325 82.87 54.93 -27.11
CA PHE A 325 81.66 55.58 -27.62
C PHE A 325 81.02 54.81 -28.78
N HIS A 326 81.83 54.28 -29.69
CA HIS A 326 81.35 53.44 -30.79
C HIS A 326 80.83 52.08 -30.29
N HIS A 327 81.47 51.49 -29.28
CA HIS A 327 81.03 50.24 -28.66
C HIS A 327 79.67 50.39 -27.97
N ASP A 328 79.47 51.45 -27.20
CA ASP A 328 78.23 51.69 -26.47
C ASP A 328 77.08 51.98 -27.44
N LEU A 329 77.32 52.77 -28.50
CA LEU A 329 76.35 52.98 -29.57
C LEU A 329 76.00 51.68 -30.31
N ALA A 330 76.99 50.83 -30.57
CA ALA A 330 76.77 49.51 -31.18
C ALA A 330 75.91 48.62 -30.27
N THR A 331 76.12 48.68 -28.95
CA THR A 331 75.35 47.91 -27.96
C THR A 331 73.90 48.38 -27.84
N ILE A 332 73.66 49.69 -27.92
CA ILE A 332 72.30 50.27 -28.02
C ILE A 332 71.59 49.75 -29.27
N ILE A 333 72.24 49.85 -30.44
CA ILE A 333 71.65 49.40 -31.72
C ILE A 333 71.35 47.90 -31.69
N PHE A 334 72.28 47.10 -31.15
CA PHE A 334 72.09 45.67 -31.01
C PHE A 334 70.90 45.35 -30.10
N SER A 335 70.84 45.96 -28.92
CA SER A 335 69.75 45.77 -27.96
C SER A 335 68.39 46.21 -28.51
N GLY A 336 68.35 47.31 -29.27
CA GLY A 336 67.14 47.76 -29.96
C GLY A 336 66.65 46.79 -31.04
N LYS A 337 67.58 46.19 -31.80
CA LYS A 337 67.24 45.14 -32.78
C LYS A 337 66.72 43.88 -32.09
N GLN A 338 67.35 43.44 -31.00
CA GLN A 338 66.88 42.28 -30.21
C GLN A 338 65.47 42.51 -29.65
N LEU A 339 65.20 43.71 -29.10
CA LEU A 339 63.88 44.07 -28.59
C LEU A 339 62.81 44.04 -29.69
N LEU A 340 63.14 44.57 -30.89
CA LEU A 340 62.22 44.55 -32.03
C LEU A 340 61.88 43.13 -32.48
N THR A 341 62.87 42.23 -32.52
CA THR A 341 62.63 40.79 -32.80
C THR A 341 61.69 40.19 -31.77
N LEU A 342 61.93 40.39 -30.47
CA LEU A 342 61.07 39.86 -29.41
C LEU A 342 59.62 40.37 -29.51
N ILE A 343 59.43 41.66 -29.84
CA ILE A 343 58.09 42.23 -30.06
C ILE A 343 57.41 41.56 -31.25
N ASN A 344 58.12 41.35 -32.35
CA ASN A 344 57.56 40.67 -33.53
C ASN A 344 57.18 39.22 -33.21
N ASP A 345 58.01 38.49 -32.46
CA ASP A 345 57.72 37.12 -32.04
C ASP A 345 56.44 37.06 -31.19
N ILE A 346 56.25 38.01 -30.27
CA ILE A 346 55.02 38.12 -29.46
C ILE A 346 53.80 38.45 -30.33
N LEU A 347 53.95 39.34 -31.31
CA LEU A 347 52.87 39.69 -32.23
C LEU A 347 52.48 38.50 -33.11
N ASP A 348 53.45 37.73 -33.59
CA ASP A 348 53.20 36.55 -34.39
C ASP A 348 52.55 35.44 -33.57
N LEU A 349 52.95 35.24 -32.31
CA LEU A 349 52.25 34.36 -31.39
C LEU A 349 50.79 34.79 -31.18
N SER A 350 50.52 36.09 -31.00
CA SER A 350 49.16 36.62 -30.86
C SER A 350 48.31 36.42 -32.13
N LYS A 351 48.92 36.55 -33.32
CA LYS A 351 48.25 36.23 -34.59
C LYS A 351 47.93 34.74 -34.68
N ILE A 352 48.80 33.85 -34.19
CA ILE A 352 48.53 32.41 -34.13
C ILE A 352 47.35 32.13 -33.20
N GLU A 353 47.36 32.66 -31.96
CA GLU A 353 46.30 32.43 -30.97
C GLU A 353 44.92 32.94 -31.43
N THR A 354 44.90 34.09 -32.11
CA THR A 354 43.65 34.67 -32.64
C THR A 354 43.23 34.09 -33.99
N GLY A 355 43.97 33.11 -34.51
CA GLY A 355 43.71 32.49 -35.82
C GLY A 355 43.90 33.44 -37.01
N LYS A 356 44.61 34.55 -36.83
CA LYS A 356 44.86 35.58 -37.85
C LYS A 356 46.13 35.37 -38.66
N MET A 357 46.99 34.43 -38.27
CA MET A 357 48.17 34.07 -39.05
C MET A 357 47.73 33.34 -40.33
N GLN A 358 47.94 33.96 -41.48
CA GLN A 358 47.61 33.37 -42.76
C GLN A 358 48.78 32.50 -43.24
N VAL A 359 48.48 31.28 -43.66
CA VAL A 359 49.46 30.37 -44.27
C VAL A 359 49.22 30.37 -45.77
N SER A 360 50.18 30.85 -46.56
CA SER A 360 50.18 30.67 -48.01
C SER A 360 50.71 29.28 -48.34
N ARG A 361 49.96 28.54 -49.16
CA ARG A 361 50.38 27.24 -49.69
C ARG A 361 50.77 27.41 -51.14
N GLU A 362 52.05 27.22 -51.44
CA GLU A 362 52.61 27.37 -52.77
C GLU A 362 53.45 26.15 -53.12
N ILE A 363 53.52 25.82 -54.41
CA ILE A 363 54.40 24.76 -54.91
C ILE A 363 55.81 25.36 -55.01
N PHE A 364 56.79 24.75 -54.33
CA PHE A 364 58.18 25.18 -54.37
C PHE A 364 59.10 23.97 -54.47
N SER A 365 60.28 24.13 -55.07
CA SER A 365 61.34 23.10 -55.10
C SER A 365 62.09 23.13 -53.77
N PRO A 366 62.07 22.05 -52.96
CA PRO A 366 62.83 21.98 -51.72
C PRO A 366 64.34 22.13 -51.94
N ALA A 367 64.85 21.60 -53.06
CA ALA A 367 66.25 21.73 -53.43
C ALA A 367 66.61 23.20 -53.72
N GLY A 368 65.77 23.90 -54.49
CA GLY A 368 65.96 25.32 -54.78
C GLY A 368 65.93 26.18 -53.52
N LEU A 369 65.00 25.91 -52.60
CA LEU A 369 64.90 26.62 -51.32
C LEU A 369 66.15 26.40 -50.45
N LEU A 370 66.63 25.17 -50.35
CA LEU A 370 67.83 24.86 -49.56
C LEU A 370 69.07 25.57 -50.08
N VAL A 371 69.24 25.65 -51.41
CA VAL A 371 70.34 26.42 -52.01
C VAL A 371 70.21 27.90 -51.66
N GLN A 372 69.04 28.50 -51.81
CA GLN A 372 68.79 29.90 -51.45
C GLN A 372 69.11 30.20 -49.98
N VAL A 373 68.71 29.31 -49.07
CA VAL A 373 69.01 29.43 -47.63
C VAL A 373 70.52 29.34 -47.38
N CYS A 374 71.21 28.40 -48.04
CA CYS A 374 72.66 28.24 -47.87
C CYS A 374 73.44 29.44 -48.41
N ASP A 375 73.05 29.98 -49.56
CA ASP A 375 73.62 31.19 -50.13
C ASP A 375 73.39 32.40 -49.21
N ALA A 376 72.19 32.53 -48.64
CA ALA A 376 71.85 33.60 -47.70
C ALA A 376 72.64 33.51 -46.39
N LEU A 377 72.94 32.30 -45.90
CA LEU A 377 73.68 32.08 -44.65
C LEU A 377 75.21 32.10 -44.84
N SER A 378 75.71 31.91 -46.06
CA SER A 378 77.13 31.84 -46.39
C SER A 378 77.97 33.01 -45.83
N PRO A 379 77.53 34.29 -45.93
CA PRO A 379 78.28 35.41 -45.38
C PRO A 379 78.43 35.35 -43.84
N LEU A 380 77.37 34.95 -43.14
CA LEU A 380 77.36 34.80 -41.67
C LEU A 380 78.23 33.63 -41.21
N LEU A 381 78.25 32.54 -41.98
CA LEU A 381 79.08 31.37 -41.72
C LEU A 381 80.57 31.70 -41.86
N LEU A 382 80.94 32.44 -42.91
CA LEU A 382 82.31 32.91 -43.14
C LEU A 382 82.75 33.88 -42.04
N GLN A 383 81.88 34.80 -41.62
CA GLN A 383 82.18 35.79 -40.59
C GLN A 383 82.47 35.15 -39.22
N ASN A 384 81.86 34.00 -38.93
CA ASN A 384 82.03 33.27 -37.66
C ASN A 384 82.92 32.03 -37.78
N ASN A 385 83.61 31.81 -38.91
CA ASN A 385 84.42 30.60 -39.20
C ASN A 385 83.65 29.26 -39.04
N ASN A 386 82.36 29.27 -39.33
CA ASN A 386 81.49 28.09 -39.24
C ASN A 386 81.40 27.37 -40.59
N ARG A 387 81.36 26.03 -40.55
CA ARG A 387 81.20 25.19 -41.75
C ARG A 387 79.81 24.54 -41.76
N LEU A 388 78.99 24.89 -42.74
CA LEU A 388 77.73 24.20 -43.03
C LEU A 388 77.99 23.03 -43.98
N THR A 389 77.54 21.83 -43.62
CA THR A 389 77.60 20.64 -44.48
C THR A 389 76.19 20.16 -44.73
N LEU A 390 75.81 20.04 -46.00
CA LEU A 390 74.52 19.48 -46.42
C LEU A 390 74.73 18.00 -46.76
N ASP A 391 74.13 17.12 -45.98
CA ASP A 391 74.01 15.71 -46.33
C ASP A 391 72.59 15.45 -46.81
N ILE A 392 72.43 15.29 -48.12
CA ILE A 392 71.14 15.16 -48.78
C ILE A 392 71.12 13.84 -49.52
N ASP A 393 70.17 12.97 -49.15
CA ASP A 393 69.87 11.75 -49.90
C ASP A 393 69.17 12.10 -51.21
N LYS A 394 69.92 11.98 -52.31
CA LYS A 394 69.46 12.32 -53.67
C LYS A 394 68.28 11.46 -54.14
N GLY A 395 67.98 10.34 -53.47
CA GLY A 395 66.82 9.49 -53.80
C GLY A 395 65.46 10.05 -53.35
N ASN A 396 65.44 10.96 -52.38
CA ASN A 396 64.21 11.45 -51.73
C ASN A 396 63.85 12.92 -52.01
N MET A 397 64.70 13.68 -52.71
CA MET A 397 64.34 15.02 -53.20
C MET A 397 63.83 14.92 -54.64
N ARG A 398 62.50 14.88 -54.80
CA ARG A 398 61.84 15.13 -56.08
C ARG A 398 61.44 16.60 -56.15
N ASP A 399 61.68 17.22 -57.31
CA ASP A 399 61.18 18.55 -57.66
C ASP A 399 59.65 18.62 -57.65
#